data_AF-A0A9J5YG08-F1
#
_entry.id   AF-A0A9J5YG08-F1
#
_cell.length_a   1.000
_cell.length_b   1.000
_cell.length_c   1.000
_cell.angle_alpha   90.00
_cell.angle_beta   90.00
_cell.angle_gamma   90.00
#
_symmetry.space_group_name_H-M   'P 1'
#
loop_
_entity.id
_entity.type
_entity.pdbx_description
1 polymer ?
#
loop_
_entity_poly.entity_id
_entity_poly.type
_entity_poly.pdbx_seq_one_letter_code
_entity_poly.pdbx_strand_id
1 'polypeptide(L)'
;MISMKHPTFDCNGILDINSIMSVDFLMRVRDAIRLTDVLASPIVIDCPFIDCMGTLVDDLREFLIRACRECWKIFCVNCKCLHLGMTCENYQFSRQLNLLQWQHHYGGYHEKLEEEDEEKEEVEDDDDDDEE
;
A
#
# COMPACT_ATOMS: atom_id res chain seq x y z
N MET A 1 -17.02 3.14 -24.32
CA MET A 1 -16.95 2.98 -25.78
C MET A 1 -16.09 4.12 -26.31
N ILE A 2 -15.03 3.84 -27.06
CA ILE A 2 -14.18 4.90 -27.62
C ILE A 2 -14.91 5.43 -28.86
N SER A 3 -15.40 6.67 -28.78
CA SER A 3 -16.16 7.30 -29.85
C SER A 3 -15.34 8.42 -30.45
N MET A 4 -14.95 8.27 -31.71
CA MET A 4 -14.29 9.34 -32.46
C MET A 4 -15.33 10.05 -33.34
N LYS A 5 -15.25 11.38 -33.37
CA LYS A 5 -16.00 12.17 -34.34
C LYS A 5 -15.51 11.81 -35.73
N HIS A 6 -16.44 11.64 -36.64
CA HIS A 6 -16.11 11.34 -38.01
C HIS A 6 -15.43 12.56 -38.66
N PRO A 7 -14.36 12.35 -39.46
CA PRO A 7 -13.41 13.42 -39.83
C PRO A 7 -13.98 14.50 -40.78
N THR A 8 -15.21 14.33 -41.25
CA THR A 8 -15.92 15.35 -42.03
C THR A 8 -16.62 16.34 -41.10
N PHE A 9 -16.32 17.63 -41.28
CA PHE A 9 -16.69 18.72 -40.38
C PHE A 9 -18.20 18.80 -40.05
N ASP A 10 -19.06 18.36 -40.96
CA ASP A 10 -20.53 18.48 -40.85
C ASP A 10 -21.24 17.18 -40.46
N CYS A 11 -20.52 16.11 -40.15
CA CYS A 11 -21.16 14.86 -39.73
C CYS A 11 -21.11 14.70 -38.21
N ASN A 12 -22.27 14.45 -37.61
CA ASN A 12 -22.40 14.05 -36.20
C ASN A 12 -22.27 12.52 -36.02
N GLY A 13 -21.82 11.82 -37.06
CA GLY A 13 -21.60 10.39 -37.02
C GLY A 13 -20.49 10.03 -36.03
N ILE A 14 -20.76 9.06 -35.17
CA ILE A 14 -19.76 8.43 -34.32
C ILE A 14 -19.14 7.30 -35.14
N LEU A 15 -17.83 7.34 -35.33
CA LEU A 15 -17.10 6.25 -35.95
C LEU A 15 -16.88 5.14 -34.92
N ASP A 16 -17.37 3.93 -35.21
CA ASP A 16 -17.02 2.74 -34.42
C ASP A 16 -15.64 2.24 -34.82
N ILE A 17 -14.64 2.75 -34.11
CA ILE A 17 -13.24 2.45 -34.39
C ILE A 17 -12.86 1.01 -34.01
N ASN A 18 -13.65 0.36 -33.14
CA ASN A 18 -13.37 -1.00 -32.69
C ASN A 18 -13.48 -2.01 -33.83
N SER A 19 -14.36 -1.74 -34.81
CA SER A 19 -14.61 -2.58 -35.97
C SER A 19 -13.63 -2.35 -37.13
N ILE A 20 -12.82 -1.29 -37.06
CA ILE A 20 -11.99 -0.82 -38.19
C ILE A 20 -10.49 -0.88 -37.88
N MET A 21 -10.11 -0.58 -36.64
CA MET A 21 -8.71 -0.41 -36.25
C MET A 21 -8.13 -1.68 -35.63
N SER A 22 -6.80 -1.83 -35.71
CA SER A 22 -6.11 -2.95 -35.07
C SER A 22 -6.17 -2.86 -33.54
N VAL A 23 -6.02 -4.01 -32.89
CA VAL A 23 -5.97 -4.10 -31.42
C VAL A 23 -4.90 -3.19 -30.84
N ASP A 24 -3.69 -3.16 -31.42
CA ASP A 24 -2.59 -2.31 -30.96
C ASP A 24 -2.92 -0.82 -31.01
N PHE A 25 -3.66 -0.38 -32.05
CA PHE A 25 -4.13 0.99 -32.13
C PHE A 25 -5.14 1.28 -31.02
N LEU A 26 -6.13 0.40 -30.83
CA LEU A 26 -7.14 0.57 -29.78
C LEU A 26 -6.54 0.59 -28.38
N MET A 27 -5.49 -0.22 -28.13
CA MET A 27 -4.74 -0.19 -26.87
C MET A 27 -4.09 1.18 -26.62
N ARG A 28 -3.44 1.76 -27.64
CA ARG A 28 -2.84 3.10 -27.52
C ARG A 28 -3.87 4.20 -27.28
N VAL A 29 -5.03 4.12 -27.94
CA VAL A 29 -6.11 5.10 -27.70
C VAL A 29 -6.67 4.97 -26.29
N ARG A 30 -6.86 3.74 -25.78
CA ARG A 30 -7.27 3.51 -24.39
C ARG A 30 -6.26 4.09 -23.40
N ASP A 31 -4.96 3.88 -23.64
CA ASP A 31 -3.91 4.47 -22.81
C ASP A 31 -3.92 6.01 -22.85
N ALA A 32 -4.11 6.61 -24.02
CA ALA A 32 -4.18 8.07 -24.16
C ALA A 32 -5.39 8.68 -23.42
N ILE A 33 -6.56 8.04 -23.53
CA ILE A 33 -7.77 8.47 -22.79
C ILE A 33 -7.52 8.39 -21.29
N ARG A 34 -7.02 7.24 -20.80
CA ARG A 34 -6.70 7.04 -19.39
C ARG A 34 -5.74 8.11 -18.86
N LEU A 35 -4.67 8.39 -19.59
CA LEU A 35 -3.71 9.44 -19.21
C LEU A 35 -4.36 10.83 -19.22
N THR A 36 -5.25 11.11 -20.18
CA THR A 36 -5.98 12.38 -20.23
C THR A 36 -6.91 12.54 -19.03
N ASP A 37 -7.61 11.48 -18.63
CA ASP A 37 -8.48 11.48 -17.46
C ASP A 37 -7.69 11.74 -16.17
N VAL A 38 -6.52 11.09 -16.03
CA VAL A 38 -5.59 11.31 -14.91
C VAL A 38 -5.07 12.75 -14.87
N LEU A 39 -4.78 13.35 -16.03
CA LEU A 39 -4.35 14.75 -16.09
C LEU A 39 -5.49 15.72 -15.76
N ALA A 40 -6.73 15.39 -16.13
CA ALA A 40 -7.91 16.20 -15.83
C ALA A 40 -8.31 16.13 -14.35
N SER A 41 -8.14 14.96 -13.72
CA SER A 41 -8.48 14.72 -12.32
C SER A 41 -7.50 13.74 -11.67
N PRO A 42 -6.31 14.22 -11.24
CA PRO A 42 -5.27 13.36 -10.71
C PRO A 42 -5.65 12.79 -9.34
N ILE A 43 -5.48 11.48 -9.20
CA ILE A 43 -5.54 10.81 -7.89
C ILE A 43 -4.12 10.76 -7.34
N VAL A 44 -3.88 11.50 -6.25
CA VAL A 44 -2.60 11.48 -5.55
C VAL A 44 -2.65 10.46 -4.43
N ILE A 45 -1.63 9.61 -4.35
CA ILE A 45 -1.47 8.59 -3.33
C ILE A 45 -0.18 8.87 -2.57
N ASP A 46 -0.29 8.99 -1.25
CA ASP A 46 0.86 9.05 -0.37
C ASP A 46 1.53 7.68 -0.24
N CYS A 47 2.86 7.68 -0.15
CA CYS A 47 3.62 6.48 0.14
C CYS A 47 3.17 5.90 1.50
N PRO A 48 2.79 4.61 1.57
CA PRO A 48 2.27 4.04 2.81
C PRO A 48 3.35 3.71 3.84
N PHE A 49 4.62 3.89 3.50
CA PHE A 49 5.74 3.54 4.38
C PHE A 49 6.10 4.74 5.26
N ILE A 50 6.10 4.52 6.57
CA ILE A 50 6.28 5.57 7.61
C ILE A 50 7.60 6.37 7.47
N ASP A 51 8.61 5.77 6.87
CA ASP A 51 9.93 6.36 6.62
C ASP A 51 10.00 7.15 5.30
N CYS A 52 8.87 7.38 4.62
CA CYS A 52 8.82 8.03 3.32
C CYS A 52 7.64 8.99 3.18
N MET A 53 7.93 10.24 2.81
CA MET A 53 6.93 11.29 2.53
C MET A 53 6.63 11.43 1.02
N GLY A 54 7.04 10.45 0.21
CA GLY A 54 6.85 10.51 -1.23
C GLY A 54 5.38 10.40 -1.63
N THR A 55 5.01 11.04 -2.73
CA THR A 55 3.67 10.96 -3.31
C THR A 55 3.75 10.46 -4.75
N LEU A 56 2.71 9.79 -5.24
CA LEU A 56 2.61 9.44 -6.66
C LEU A 56 1.22 9.73 -7.20
N VAL A 57 1.16 10.11 -8.48
CA VAL A 57 -0.10 10.21 -9.21
C VAL A 57 -0.46 8.84 -9.74
N ASP A 58 -1.61 8.32 -9.34
CA ASP A 58 -2.12 7.04 -9.84
C ASP A 58 -2.58 7.22 -11.29
N ASP A 59 -2.00 6.43 -12.17
CA ASP A 59 -2.34 6.44 -13.58
C ASP A 59 -3.59 5.61 -13.89
N LEU A 60 -4.28 5.09 -12.88
CA LEU A 60 -5.50 4.29 -13.01
C LEU A 60 -5.33 3.05 -13.90
N ARG A 61 -4.10 2.53 -14.05
CA ARG A 61 -3.91 1.23 -14.69
C ARG A 61 -4.62 0.16 -13.87
N GLU A 62 -5.15 -0.84 -14.57
CA GLU A 62 -5.85 -1.99 -13.99
C GLU A 62 -4.99 -2.77 -12.99
N PHE A 63 -3.66 -2.67 -13.09
CA PHE A 63 -2.76 -3.24 -12.10
C PHE A 63 -2.88 -2.46 -10.79
N LEU A 64 -2.97 -3.15 -9.65
CA LEU A 64 -3.06 -2.50 -8.34
C LEU A 64 -1.71 -2.18 -7.70
N ILE A 65 -0.62 -2.69 -8.29
CA ILE A 65 0.72 -2.53 -7.73
C ILE A 65 1.35 -1.23 -8.23
N ARG A 66 1.90 -0.43 -7.31
CA ARG A 66 2.61 0.84 -7.56
C ARG A 66 3.98 0.80 -6.91
N ALA A 67 4.89 1.62 -7.42
CA ALA A 67 6.19 1.86 -6.82
C ALA A 67 6.32 3.34 -6.45
N CYS A 68 6.74 3.63 -5.22
CA CYS A 68 7.10 4.99 -4.83
C CYS A 68 8.39 5.41 -5.54
N ARG A 69 8.45 6.62 -6.11
CA ARG A 69 9.66 7.11 -6.78
C ARG A 69 10.77 7.56 -5.82
N GLU A 70 10.41 7.88 -4.59
CA GLU A 70 11.37 8.35 -3.57
C GLU A 70 12.09 7.19 -2.90
N CYS A 71 11.34 6.23 -2.36
CA CYS A 71 11.91 5.10 -1.61
C CYS A 71 12.00 3.79 -2.41
N TRP A 72 11.49 3.77 -3.65
CA TRP A 72 11.47 2.60 -4.55
C TRP A 72 10.71 1.37 -4.03
N LYS A 73 10.06 1.48 -2.85
CA LYS A 73 9.23 0.41 -2.30
C LYS A 73 7.97 0.24 -3.14
N ILE A 74 7.59 -1.03 -3.30
CA ILE A 74 6.43 -1.46 -4.08
C ILE A 74 5.28 -1.78 -3.13
N PHE A 75 4.06 -1.37 -3.48
CA PHE A 75 2.88 -1.61 -2.66
C PHE A 75 1.61 -1.74 -3.52
N CYS A 76 0.60 -2.40 -2.97
CA CYS A 76 -0.74 -2.41 -3.53
C CYS A 76 -1.53 -1.16 -3.13
N VAL A 77 -2.20 -0.51 -4.08
CA VAL A 77 -3.00 0.69 -3.81
C VAL A 77 -4.16 0.44 -2.85
N ASN A 78 -4.69 -0.78 -2.78
CA ASN A 78 -5.82 -1.13 -1.93
C ASN A 78 -5.39 -1.40 -0.48
N CYS A 79 -4.56 -2.42 -0.27
CA CYS A 79 -4.16 -2.84 1.08
C CYS A 79 -2.88 -2.16 1.60
N LYS A 80 -2.25 -1.30 0.79
CA LYS A 80 -1.05 -0.54 1.15
C LYS A 80 0.16 -1.41 1.52
N CYS A 81 0.15 -2.68 1.11
CA CYS A 81 1.17 -3.68 1.41
C CYS A 81 1.65 -4.36 0.12
N LEU A 82 2.84 -4.99 0.17
CA LEU A 82 3.31 -5.86 -0.90
C LEU A 82 2.85 -7.29 -0.66
N HIS A 83 2.13 -7.88 -1.62
CA HIS A 83 1.56 -9.22 -1.49
C HIS A 83 1.85 -10.16 -2.68
N LEU A 84 2.87 -9.87 -3.50
CA LEU A 84 3.52 -10.77 -4.46
C LEU A 84 2.58 -11.74 -5.24
N GLY A 85 1.47 -11.22 -5.78
CA GLY A 85 0.54 -12.00 -6.61
C GLY A 85 -0.59 -12.71 -5.85
N MET A 86 -0.64 -12.62 -4.51
CA MET A 86 -1.83 -12.96 -3.73
C MET A 86 -2.93 -11.92 -3.96
N THR A 87 -4.18 -12.26 -3.68
CA THR A 87 -5.22 -11.23 -3.53
C THR A 87 -5.05 -10.49 -2.20
N CYS A 88 -5.67 -9.32 -2.07
CA CYS A 88 -5.61 -8.56 -0.81
C CYS A 88 -6.19 -9.35 0.36
N GLU A 89 -7.27 -10.09 0.12
CA GLU A 89 -7.99 -10.90 1.12
C GLU A 89 -7.11 -12.05 1.59
N ASN A 90 -6.51 -12.80 0.66
CA ASN A 90 -5.62 -13.90 0.99
C ASN A 90 -4.41 -13.42 1.78
N TYR A 91 -3.83 -12.28 1.39
CA TYR A 91 -2.72 -11.68 2.12
C TYR A 91 -3.09 -11.29 3.55
N GLN A 92 -4.25 -10.65 3.73
CA GLN A 92 -4.74 -10.29 5.07
C GLN A 92 -4.97 -11.52 5.94
N PHE A 93 -5.58 -12.56 5.38
CA PHE A 93 -5.81 -13.82 6.08
C PHE A 93 -4.49 -14.48 6.49
N SER A 94 -3.51 -14.56 5.58
CA SER A 94 -2.18 -15.10 5.89
C SER A 94 -1.46 -14.30 6.99
N ARG A 95 -1.59 -12.96 7.00
CA ARG A 95 -1.03 -12.13 8.08
C ARG A 95 -1.66 -12.45 9.44
N GLN A 96 -2.98 -12.62 9.50
CA GLN A 96 -3.68 -12.97 10.74
C GLN A 96 -3.24 -14.34 11.28
N LEU A 97 -3.12 -15.34 10.40
CA LEU A 97 -2.61 -16.65 10.78
C LEU A 97 -1.17 -16.59 11.32
N ASN A 98 -0.29 -15.84 10.65
CA ASN A 98 1.09 -15.65 11.11
C ASN A 98 1.16 -14.96 12.48
N LEU A 99 0.30 -13.98 12.74
CA LEU A 99 0.18 -13.31 14.05
C LEU A 99 -0.23 -14.29 15.15
N LEU A 100 -1.25 -15.12 14.90
CA LEU A 100 -1.70 -16.14 15.84
C LEU A 100 -0.59 -17.18 16.12
N GLN A 101 0.11 -17.61 15.07
CA GLN A 101 1.23 -18.52 15.21
C GLN A 101 2.36 -17.90 16.05
N TRP A 102 2.69 -16.64 15.81
CA TRP A 102 3.67 -15.90 16.60
C TRP A 102 3.28 -15.81 18.08
N GLN A 103 2.01 -15.47 18.37
CA GLN A 103 1.50 -15.43 19.74
C GLN A 103 1.60 -16.79 20.43
N HIS A 104 1.33 -17.88 19.73
CA HIS A 104 1.44 -19.22 20.30
C HIS A 104 2.89 -19.67 20.54
N HIS A 105 3.84 -19.23 19.70
CA HIS A 105 5.25 -19.63 19.84
C HIS A 105 6.07 -18.73 20.78
N TYR A 106 5.72 -17.45 20.88
CA TYR A 106 6.52 -16.44 21.62
C TYR A 106 5.73 -15.68 22.68
N GLY A 107 4.40 -15.76 22.70
CA GLY A 107 3.54 -15.06 23.67
C GLY A 107 3.54 -15.65 25.09
N GLY A 108 4.16 -16.82 25.30
CA GLY A 108 4.31 -17.43 26.63
C GLY A 108 5.47 -16.88 27.47
N TYR A 109 6.23 -15.90 26.97
CA TYR A 109 7.39 -15.33 27.70
C TYR A 109 7.05 -14.10 28.56
N HIS A 110 5.84 -13.55 28.46
CA HIS A 110 5.48 -12.31 29.17
C HIS A 110 5.05 -12.54 30.63
N GLU A 111 4.71 -13.76 31.03
CA GLU A 111 4.29 -14.06 32.42
C GLU A 111 5.47 -14.32 33.38
N LYS A 112 6.71 -14.37 32.90
CA LYS A 112 7.89 -14.69 33.74
C LYS A 112 8.83 -13.54 34.07
N LEU A 113 8.62 -12.36 33.47
CA LEU A 113 9.47 -11.20 33.73
C LEU A 113 8.90 -10.28 34.82
N GLU A 114 7.62 -10.43 35.18
CA GLU A 114 7.01 -9.64 36.26
C GLU A 114 7.36 -10.16 37.67
N GLU A 115 7.84 -11.41 37.81
CA GLU A 115 8.26 -11.95 39.12
C GLU A 115 9.72 -11.62 39.50
N GLU A 116 10.59 -11.23 38.56
CA GLU A 116 12.02 -10.99 38.84
C GLU A 116 12.34 -9.53 39.24
N ASP A 117 11.42 -8.58 39.04
CA ASP A 117 11.61 -7.17 39.40
C ASP A 117 11.17 -6.82 40.83
N GLU A 118 10.39 -7.67 41.52
CA GLU A 118 9.97 -7.44 42.92
C GLU A 118 11.03 -7.84 43.98
N GLU A 119 12.05 -8.63 43.62
CA GLU A 119 13.07 -9.12 44.57
C GLU A 119 14.32 -8.21 44.73
N LYS A 120 14.33 -7.01 44.12
CA LYS A 120 15.52 -6.11 44.12
C LYS A 120 15.39 -4.78 44.85
N GLU A 121 14.32 -4.55 45.61
CA GLU A 121 14.19 -3.35 46.44
C GLU A 121 14.27 -3.65 47.95
N GLU A 122 15.34 -4.29 48.45
CA GLU A 122 15.76 -4.04 49.84
C GLU A 122 17.29 -4.14 49.94
N VAL A 123 17.87 -3.20 50.71
CA VAL A 123 19.28 -3.06 51.16
C VAL A 123 20.15 -2.11 50.32
N GLU A 124 20.19 -0.84 50.75
CA GLU A 124 21.34 0.00 51.17
C GLU A 124 20.70 1.27 51.78
N ASP A 125 21.12 1.97 52.82
CA ASP A 125 22.05 1.88 53.96
C ASP A 125 21.79 3.24 54.70
N ASP A 126 22.00 3.32 56.03
CA ASP A 126 22.54 4.50 56.75
C ASP A 126 22.17 4.44 58.25
N ASP A 127 22.94 3.65 59.02
CA ASP A 127 23.03 3.80 60.47
C ASP A 127 24.04 4.92 60.78
N ASP A 128 23.54 6.13 61.00
CA ASP A 128 24.25 7.23 61.67
C ASP A 128 24.30 6.94 63.18
N ASP A 129 25.40 6.38 63.68
CA ASP A 129 25.70 6.34 65.11
C ASP A 129 26.58 7.54 65.51
N ASP A 130 25.91 8.57 66.04
CA ASP A 130 26.46 9.61 66.93
C ASP A 130 26.84 8.98 68.28
N GLU A 131 28.11 9.02 68.71
CA GLU A 131 28.44 9.01 70.15
C GLU A 131 29.67 9.90 70.48
N GLU A 132 29.38 10.90 71.33
CA GLU A 132 30.17 11.72 72.30
C GLU A 132 31.64 12.13 72.06
#